data_AF-A0A2W6WDR8-F1
#
_entry.id   AF-A0A2W6WDR8-F1
#
_cell.length_a   1.000
_cell.length_b   1.000
_cell.length_c   1.000
_cell.angle_alpha   90.00
_cell.angle_beta   90.00
_cell.angle_gamma   90.00
#
_symmetry.space_group_name_H-M   'P 1'
#
loop_
_entity.id
_entity.type
_entity.pdbx_description
1 polymer ?
#
loop_
_entity_poly.entity_id
_entity_poly.type
_entity_poly.pdbx_seq_one_letter_code
_entity_poly.pdbx_strand_id
1 'polypeptide(L)'
;MTRVSDEEFTLPLILSNSPPPFEGMIVRASGDPLHSPGALVAYKSEGETRYGYIQTRLATDVRGRRWGMGLLYDVDASADADLPAPGAPLGARFRQRAEIEFSYA
;
A
#
# COMPACT_ATOMS: atom_id res chain seq x y z
N MET A 1 5.94 -1.45 20.67
CA MET A 1 5.59 -0.66 19.49
C MET A 1 6.55 -1.09 18.39
N THR A 2 6.03 -1.75 17.37
CA THR A 2 6.81 -2.28 16.25
C THR A 2 6.97 -1.16 15.23
N ARG A 3 8.17 -0.94 14.70
CA ARG A 3 8.38 0.08 13.66
C ARG A 3 7.98 -0.48 12.31
N VAL A 4 7.50 0.36 11.41
CA VAL A 4 7.16 -0.03 10.03
C VAL A 4 8.32 -0.73 9.32
N SER A 5 9.57 -0.30 9.57
CA SER A 5 10.75 -0.96 8.98
C SER A 5 11.03 -2.37 9.49
N ASP A 6 10.47 -2.73 10.65
CA ASP A 6 10.66 -4.03 11.28
C ASP A 6 9.55 -5.03 10.87
N GLU A 7 8.57 -4.60 10.09
CA GLU A 7 7.49 -5.45 9.55
C GLU A 7 7.97 -6.38 8.43
N GLU A 8 7.29 -7.52 8.29
CA GLU A 8 7.56 -8.47 7.20
C GLU A 8 6.71 -8.16 5.97
N PHE A 9 7.35 -7.80 4.85
CA PHE A 9 6.67 -7.48 3.59
C PHE A 9 6.82 -8.63 2.59
N THR A 10 5.94 -9.62 2.69
CA THR A 10 6.07 -10.88 1.91
C THR A 10 5.22 -10.91 0.65
N LEU A 11 4.10 -10.17 0.62
CA LEU A 11 3.09 -10.28 -0.46
C LEU A 11 3.35 -9.30 -1.60
N PRO A 12 3.71 -9.75 -2.81
CA PRO A 12 4.00 -8.87 -3.93
C PRO A 12 2.71 -8.39 -4.62
N LEU A 13 2.65 -7.10 -4.92
CA LEU A 13 1.57 -6.46 -5.67
C LEU A 13 2.16 -5.69 -6.84
N ILE A 14 1.53 -5.78 -8.01
CA ILE A 14 1.88 -4.98 -9.17
C ILE A 14 0.93 -3.78 -9.26
N LEU A 15 1.49 -2.58 -9.37
CA LEU A 15 0.75 -1.34 -9.61
C LEU A 15 0.53 -1.16 -11.11
N SER A 16 -0.72 -0.98 -11.55
CA SER A 16 -1.08 -0.99 -12.98
C SER A 16 -1.63 0.33 -13.50
N ASN A 17 -2.41 1.05 -12.72
CA ASN A 17 -2.94 2.37 -13.07
C ASN A 17 -2.50 3.37 -11.99
N SER A 18 -1.30 3.90 -12.15
CA SER A 18 -0.67 4.81 -11.18
C SER A 18 0.23 5.80 -11.90
N PRO A 19 0.36 7.05 -11.42
CA PRO A 19 1.24 8.04 -12.03
C PRO A 19 2.72 7.63 -11.89
N PRO A 20 3.62 8.17 -12.74
CA PRO A 20 5.06 8.06 -12.52
C PRO A 20 5.44 8.58 -11.11
N PRO A 21 6.41 7.93 -10.41
CA PRO A 21 7.23 6.80 -10.85
C PRO A 21 6.64 5.42 -10.51
N PHE A 22 5.37 5.31 -10.14
CA PHE A 22 4.77 4.10 -9.57
C PHE A 22 4.22 3.12 -10.61
N GLU A 23 4.02 3.56 -11.84
CA GLU A 23 3.46 2.73 -12.93
C GLU A 23 4.29 1.46 -13.16
N GLY A 24 3.62 0.29 -13.11
CA GLY A 24 4.27 -1.01 -13.28
C GLY A 24 5.13 -1.46 -12.09
N MET A 25 5.22 -0.66 -11.02
CA MET A 25 6.07 -0.97 -9.87
C MET A 25 5.54 -2.19 -9.11
N ILE A 26 6.45 -3.04 -8.66
CA ILE A 26 6.13 -4.10 -7.70
C ILE A 26 6.41 -3.58 -6.29
N VAL A 27 5.36 -3.55 -5.48
CA VAL A 27 5.45 -3.25 -4.04
C VAL A 27 5.25 -4.53 -3.24
N ARG A 28 5.74 -4.58 -2.01
CA ARG A 28 5.54 -5.73 -1.11
C ARG A 28 4.71 -5.30 0.09
N ALA A 29 3.64 -6.02 0.41
CA ALA A 29 2.73 -5.71 1.51
C ALA A 29 2.98 -6.58 2.75
N SER A 30 2.69 -6.03 3.93
CA SER A 30 2.77 -6.75 5.23
C SER A 30 1.52 -7.57 5.58
N GLY A 31 0.56 -7.65 4.67
CA GLY A 31 -0.69 -8.39 4.80
C GLY A 31 -1.41 -8.44 3.46
N ASP A 32 -2.64 -8.95 3.44
CA ASP A 32 -3.45 -9.07 2.23
C ASP A 32 -4.34 -7.83 2.04
N PRO A 33 -3.93 -6.83 1.24
CA PRO A 33 -4.75 -5.64 0.99
C PRO A 33 -5.98 -5.92 0.13
N LEU A 34 -6.05 -7.06 -0.58
CA LEU A 34 -7.25 -7.41 -1.32
C LEU A 34 -8.35 -7.99 -0.42
N HIS A 35 -8.03 -8.30 0.84
CA HIS A 35 -8.98 -8.76 1.87
C HIS A 35 -9.02 -7.88 3.13
N SER A 36 -8.27 -6.77 3.14
CA SER A 36 -8.16 -5.81 4.24
C SER A 36 -8.49 -4.39 3.74
N PRO A 37 -8.99 -3.48 4.59
CA PRO A 37 -9.16 -2.06 4.23
C PRO A 37 -7.84 -1.33 3.95
N GLY A 38 -6.70 -1.95 4.23
CA GLY A 38 -5.39 -1.46 3.81
C GLY A 38 -4.24 -2.34 4.28
N ALA A 39 -3.03 -2.00 3.84
CA ALA A 39 -1.80 -2.68 4.24
C ALA A 39 -0.61 -1.72 4.19
N LEU A 40 0.38 -1.93 5.06
CA LEU A 40 1.70 -1.30 4.87
C LEU A 40 2.35 -1.92 3.65
N VAL A 41 3.12 -1.11 2.93
CA VAL A 41 3.92 -1.56 1.78
C VAL A 41 5.34 -1.05 1.85
N ALA A 42 6.27 -1.84 1.31
CA ALA A 42 7.63 -1.45 1.03
C ALA A 42 7.88 -1.51 -0.48
N TYR A 43 8.60 -0.51 -1.01
CA TYR A 43 8.93 -0.43 -2.43
C TYR A 43 10.28 0.25 -2.66
N LYS A 44 10.84 0.06 -3.85
CA LYS A 44 12.10 0.70 -4.26
C LYS A 44 11.82 1.95 -5.05
N SER A 45 12.34 3.08 -4.59
CA SER A 45 12.29 4.35 -5.30
C SER A 45 13.68 4.98 -5.27
N GLU A 46 14.21 5.32 -6.44
CA GLU A 46 15.55 5.95 -6.58
C GLU A 46 16.68 5.16 -5.89
N GLY A 47 16.58 3.82 -5.89
CA GLY A 47 17.56 2.93 -5.25
C GLY A 47 17.38 2.73 -3.74
N GLU A 48 16.49 3.48 -3.10
CA GLU A 48 16.21 3.39 -1.67
C GLU A 48 14.94 2.59 -1.39
N THR A 49 14.90 1.91 -0.24
CA THR A 49 13.64 1.36 0.27
C THR A 49 12.80 2.50 0.85
N ARG A 50 11.58 2.65 0.34
CA ARG A 50 10.55 3.51 0.89
C ARG A 50 9.43 2.67 1.47
N TYR A 51 8.71 3.24 2.43
CA TYR A 51 7.58 2.61 3.07
C TYR A 51 6.34 3.46 2.85
N GLY A 52 5.20 2.79 2.78
CA GLY A 52 3.92 3.44 2.60
C GLY A 52 2.78 2.65 3.20
N TYR A 53 1.58 3.20 3.03
CA TYR A 53 0.33 2.57 3.36
C TYR A 53 -0.62 2.69 2.17
N ILE A 54 -1.24 1.58 1.79
CA ILE A 54 -2.30 1.58 0.78
C ILE A 54 -3.63 1.51 1.51
N GLN A 55 -4.41 2.59 1.44
CA GLN A 55 -5.82 2.55 1.82
C GLN A 55 -6.63 1.94 0.68
N THR A 56 -7.18 0.74 0.89
CA THR A 56 -7.75 -0.07 -0.18
C THR A 56 -9.27 0.05 -0.24
N ARG A 57 -9.75 0.32 -1.45
CA ARG A 57 -11.13 0.11 -1.89
C ARG A 57 -11.14 -1.05 -2.89
N LEU A 58 -11.94 -2.06 -2.62
CA LEU A 58 -12.02 -3.24 -3.46
C LEU A 58 -12.92 -2.99 -4.67
N ALA A 59 -12.45 -3.45 -5.83
CA ALA A 59 -13.23 -3.53 -7.05
C ALA A 59 -13.28 -4.98 -7.55
N THR A 60 -14.33 -5.33 -8.26
CA THR A 60 -14.54 -6.67 -8.81
C THR A 60 -15.16 -6.55 -10.19
N ASP A 61 -14.60 -7.24 -11.19
CA ASP A 61 -15.16 -7.24 -12.54
C ASP A 61 -16.33 -8.23 -12.64
N VAL A 62 -16.99 -8.20 -13.80
CA VAL A 62 -18.09 -9.11 -14.16
C VAL A 62 -17.67 -10.59 -14.17
N ARG A 63 -16.37 -10.91 -14.14
CA ARG A 63 -15.82 -12.27 -14.09
C ARG A 63 -15.40 -12.67 -12.67
N GLY A 64 -15.63 -11.83 -11.66
CA GLY A 64 -15.27 -12.09 -10.28
C GLY A 64 -13.80 -11.84 -9.95
N ARG A 65 -13.00 -11.28 -10.85
CA ARG A 65 -11.60 -10.94 -10.56
C ARG A 65 -11.56 -9.70 -9.67
N ARG A 66 -10.80 -9.78 -8.58
CA ARG A 66 -10.61 -8.68 -7.63
C ARG A 66 -9.35 -7.91 -7.97
N TRP A 67 -9.44 -6.58 -7.92
CA TRP A 67 -8.29 -5.68 -7.86
C TRP A 67 -8.53 -4.64 -6.79
N GLY A 68 -7.44 -4.08 -6.29
CA GLY A 68 -7.48 -2.97 -5.35
C GLY A 68 -7.41 -1.66 -6.11
N MET A 69 -8.30 -0.73 -5.78
CA MET A 69 -8.12 0.69 -6.05
C MET A 69 -7.76 1.33 -4.72
N GLY A 70 -6.74 2.18 -4.65
CA GLY A 70 -6.33 2.73 -3.37
C GLY A 70 -5.60 4.03 -3.45
N LEU A 71 -5.49 4.67 -2.28
CA LEU A 71 -4.62 5.82 -2.08
C LEU A 71 -3.33 5.32 -1.43
N LEU A 72 -2.20 5.59 -2.09
CA LEU A 72 -0.87 5.34 -1.55
C LEU A 72 -0.42 6.55 -0.74
N TYR A 73 0.02 6.29 0.49
CA TYR A 73 0.59 7.29 1.40
C TYR A 73 2.03 6.93 1.74
N ASP A 74 2.93 7.92 1.81
CA ASP A 74 4.26 7.72 2.37
C ASP A 74 4.16 7.57 3.91
N VAL A 75 4.98 6.68 4.46
CA VAL A 75 5.09 6.47 5.92
C VAL A 75 6.58 6.43 6.31
N ASP A 76 6.92 7.08 7.43
CA ASP A 76 8.28 7.06 7.95
C ASP A 76 8.66 5.65 8.46
N ALA A 77 9.89 5.21 8.17
CA ALA A 77 10.40 3.90 8.56
C ALA A 77 10.35 3.67 10.08
N SER A 78 10.54 4.72 10.87
CA SER A 78 10.54 4.69 12.34
C SER A 78 9.15 4.83 12.96
N ALA A 79 8.12 5.09 12.15
CA ALA A 79 6.75 5.25 12.62
C ALA A 79 6.19 3.93 13.17
N ASP A 80 5.15 4.04 14.00
CA ASP A 80 4.38 2.88 14.43
C ASP A 80 3.80 2.11 13.26
N ALA A 81 3.97 0.80 13.27
CA ALA A 81 3.32 -0.13 12.35
C ALA A 81 1.82 -0.29 12.65
N ASP A 82 1.36 0.09 13.85
CA ASP A 82 -0.06 0.06 14.18
C ASP A 82 -0.86 0.93 13.20
N LEU A 83 -1.73 0.25 12.46
CA LEU A 83 -2.55 0.85 11.42
C LEU A 83 -3.73 1.61 12.05
N PRO A 84 -4.15 2.72 11.43
CA PRO A 84 -5.37 3.39 11.84
C PRO A 84 -6.56 2.43 11.65
N ALA A 85 -7.51 2.50 12.58
CA ALA A 85 -8.72 1.69 12.52
C ALA A 85 -9.45 1.91 11.17
N PRO A 86 -10.11 0.88 10.62
CA PRO A 86 -10.85 1.03 9.38
C PRO A 86 -11.86 2.18 9.44
N GLY A 87 -11.80 3.09 8.48
CA GLY A 87 -12.67 4.29 8.44
C GLY A 87 -12.24 5.45 9.34
N ALA A 88 -11.18 5.30 10.14
CA ALA A 88 -10.59 6.43 10.85
C ALA A 88 -9.87 7.36 9.87
N PRO A 89 -9.94 8.70 10.08
CA PRO A 89 -9.16 9.63 9.29
C PRO A 89 -7.67 9.34 9.48
N LEU A 90 -6.93 9.30 8.38
CA LEU A 90 -5.48 9.17 8.42
C LEU A 90 -4.90 10.43 9.08
N GLY A 91 -4.06 10.23 10.09
CA GLY A 91 -3.39 11.34 10.78
C GLY A 91 -2.42 12.11 9.86
N ALA A 92 -1.96 13.28 10.30
CA ALA A 92 -1.09 14.17 9.53
C ALA A 92 0.27 13.55 9.08
N ARG A 93 0.63 12.38 9.61
CA ARG A 93 1.82 11.62 9.19
C ARG A 93 1.68 10.96 7.82
N PHE A 94 0.45 10.74 7.34
CA PHE A 94 0.20 10.12 6.04
C PHE A 94 0.12 11.19 4.96
N ARG A 95 1.10 11.22 4.06
CA ARG A 95 1.09 12.13 2.90
C ARG A 95 0.66 11.37 1.67
N GLN A 96 -0.52 11.69 1.13
CA GLN A 96 -1.01 11.06 -0.10
C GLN A 96 -0.02 11.32 -1.24
N ARG A 97 0.28 10.28 -2.01
CA ARG A 97 1.22 10.32 -3.13
C ARG A 97 0.54 10.06 -4.46
N ALA A 98 -0.30 9.04 -4.50
CA ALA A 98 -0.92 8.59 -5.73
C ALA A 98 -2.25 7.90 -5.46
N GLU A 99 -3.16 8.03 -6.42
CA GLU A 99 -4.22 7.03 -6.61
C GLU A 99 -3.61 5.89 -7.44
N ILE A 100 -3.87 4.66 -7.02
CA ILE A 100 -3.27 3.47 -7.61
C ILE A 100 -4.31 2.39 -7.84
N GLU A 101 -4.12 1.60 -8.89
CA GLU A 101 -4.72 0.27 -9.01
C GLU A 101 -3.65 -0.79 -8.85
N PHE A 102 -4.00 -1.89 -8.18
CA PHE A 102 -3.08 -2.97 -7.93
C PHE A 102 -3.75 -4.34 -7.92
N SER A 103 -2.98 -5.35 -8.28
CA SER A 103 -3.34 -6.76 -8.18
C SER A 103 -2.14 -7.54 -7.63
N TYR A 104 -2.34 -8.82 -7.35
CA TYR A 104 -1.20 -9.71 -7.15
C TYR A 104 -0.30 -9.72 -8.38
N ALA A 105 1.02 -9.71 -8.13
CA ALA A 105 2.06 -9.78 -9.16
C ALA A 105 2.25 -11.21 -9.68
#